data_AF-A0A7S3M4F5-F1
#
_entry.id   AF-A0A7S3M4F5-F1
#
_cell.length_a   1.000
_cell.length_b   1.000
_cell.length_c   1.000
_cell.angle_alpha   90.00
_cell.angle_beta   90.00
_cell.angle_gamma   90.00
#
_symmetry.space_group_name_H-M   'P 1'
#
loop_
_entity.id
_entity.type
_entity.pdbx_description
1 polymer ?
#
loop_
_entity_poly.entity_id
_entity_poly.type
_entity_poly.pdbx_seq_one_letter_code
_entity_poly.pdbx_strand_id
1 'polypeptide(L)'
;KKLLLHIAPTVRKSFVVPELKANLTADERKAFLKNFAGPSFKKVAKVVVGEPTADYKAKVQQLMIEEKKEKTLAERKKKAAEAVRARLLEERKKKVASMKQKKEGEEEEAKEE
;
A
#
# COMPACT_ATOMS: atom_id res chain seq x y z
N LYS A 1 -0.47 24.88 -5.62
CA LYS A 1 0.79 24.44 -6.28
C LYS A 1 0.88 24.79 -7.78
N LYS A 2 -0.13 24.51 -8.62
CA LYS A 2 -0.05 24.71 -10.09
C LYS A 2 0.12 26.17 -10.54
N LEU A 3 -0.55 27.13 -9.88
CA LEU A 3 -0.55 28.54 -10.29
C LEU A 3 0.87 29.18 -10.27
N LEU A 4 1.63 28.92 -9.20
CA LEU A 4 3.00 29.43 -9.05
C LEU A 4 3.93 28.94 -10.17
N LEU A 5 3.75 27.71 -10.64
CA LEU A 5 4.56 27.13 -11.72
C LEU A 5 4.28 27.76 -13.08
N HIS A 6 3.07 28.30 -13.29
CA HIS A 6 2.73 29.00 -14.53
C HIS A 6 3.18 30.47 -14.52
N ILE A 7 3.23 31.09 -13.34
CA ILE A 7 3.66 32.49 -13.19
C ILE A 7 5.19 32.58 -13.07
N ALA A 8 5.85 31.58 -12.47
CA ALA A 8 7.29 31.59 -12.23
C ALA A 8 8.15 31.83 -13.49
N PRO A 9 7.85 31.28 -14.67
CA PRO A 9 8.61 31.58 -15.90
C PRO A 9 8.48 33.04 -16.36
N THR A 10 7.38 33.72 -16.01
CA THR A 10 7.14 35.13 -16.37
C THR A 10 7.90 36.07 -15.45
N VAL A 11 8.08 35.67 -14.20
CA VAL A 11 8.82 36.44 -13.19
C VAL A 11 10.31 36.17 -13.38
N ARG A 12 11.07 37.15 -13.88
CA ARG A 12 12.53 37.06 -14.12
C ARG A 12 13.35 37.03 -12.81
N LYS A 13 12.96 36.20 -11.85
CA LYS A 13 13.62 36.00 -10.56
C LYS A 13 14.12 34.57 -10.44
N SER A 14 15.12 34.37 -9.59
CA SER A 14 15.60 33.04 -9.24
C SER A 14 14.47 32.22 -8.61
N PHE A 15 14.25 31.02 -9.13
CA PHE A 15 13.20 30.10 -8.67
C PHE A 15 13.79 28.73 -8.38
N VAL A 16 13.45 28.16 -7.21
CA VAL A 16 13.89 26.84 -6.78
C VAL A 16 12.69 25.91 -6.77
N VAL A 17 12.83 24.72 -7.38
CA VAL A 17 11.81 23.68 -7.42
C VAL A 17 12.22 22.54 -6.46
N PRO A 18 11.71 22.54 -5.21
CA PRO A 18 12.03 21.50 -4.23
C PRO A 18 11.12 20.28 -4.44
N GLU A 19 11.34 19.55 -5.53
CA GLU A 19 10.65 18.27 -5.78
C GLU A 19 11.62 17.10 -5.56
N LEU A 20 11.14 15.99 -5.01
CA LEU A 20 11.99 14.83 -4.71
C LEU A 20 12.10 13.92 -5.93
N LYS A 21 10.99 13.28 -6.32
CA LYS A 21 10.93 12.32 -7.42
C LYS A 21 11.34 12.95 -8.76
N ALA A 22 10.76 14.11 -9.07
CA ALA A 22 10.97 14.79 -10.34
C ALA A 22 12.38 15.33 -10.55
N ASN A 23 13.16 15.53 -9.47
CA ASN A 23 14.56 15.91 -9.55
C ASN A 23 15.50 14.70 -9.71
N LEU A 24 15.07 13.49 -9.32
CA LEU A 24 15.88 12.28 -9.44
C LEU A 24 15.81 11.68 -10.85
N THR A 25 14.62 11.68 -11.48
CA THR A 25 14.44 11.11 -12.82
C THR A 25 14.84 12.10 -13.91
N ALA A 26 15.60 11.63 -14.92
CA ALA A 26 16.07 12.51 -15.99
C ALA A 26 14.93 13.04 -16.86
N ASP A 27 13.90 12.23 -17.11
CA ASP A 27 12.79 12.58 -17.98
C ASP A 27 11.86 13.63 -17.36
N GLU A 28 11.54 13.48 -16.07
CA GLU A 28 10.71 14.45 -15.36
C GLU A 28 11.45 15.79 -15.22
N ARG A 29 12.78 15.79 -15.00
CA ARG A 29 13.61 17.02 -15.05
C ARG A 29 13.50 17.74 -16.38
N LYS A 30 13.67 17.01 -17.49
CA LYS A 30 13.57 17.59 -18.85
C LYS A 30 12.18 18.16 -19.09
N ALA A 31 11.12 17.45 -18.67
CA ALA A 31 9.75 17.93 -18.78
C ALA A 31 9.52 19.23 -18.00
N PHE A 32 10.05 19.31 -16.76
CA PHE A 32 9.91 20.51 -15.94
C PHE A 32 10.68 21.72 -16.49
N LEU A 33 11.89 21.49 -17.02
CA LEU A 33 12.73 22.54 -17.61
C LEU A 33 12.16 23.13 -18.92
N LYS A 34 11.22 22.44 -19.58
CA LYS A 34 10.49 22.99 -20.74
C LYS A 34 9.60 24.18 -20.35
N ASN A 35 9.08 24.21 -19.11
CA ASN A 35 8.28 25.33 -18.63
C ASN A 35 9.09 26.62 -18.50
N PHE A 36 10.42 26.51 -18.39
CA PHE A 36 11.35 27.64 -18.30
C PHE A 36 12.15 27.82 -19.60
N ALA A 37 11.50 27.70 -20.77
CA ALA A 37 12.15 27.79 -22.09
C ALA A 37 12.67 29.19 -22.47
N GLY A 38 12.33 30.24 -21.72
CA GLY A 38 12.75 31.60 -22.03
C GLY A 38 14.28 31.80 -22.00
N PRO A 39 14.84 32.65 -22.89
CA PRO A 39 16.29 32.90 -22.98
C PRO A 39 16.89 33.55 -21.73
N SER A 40 16.05 34.10 -20.85
CA SER A 40 16.48 34.81 -19.63
C SER A 40 16.85 33.88 -18.46
N PHE A 41 16.68 32.57 -18.57
CA PHE A 41 16.93 31.63 -17.48
C PHE A 41 18.12 30.72 -17.75
N LYS A 42 19.10 30.76 -16.84
CA LYS A 42 20.14 29.74 -16.76
C LYS A 42 19.57 28.49 -16.07
N LYS A 43 19.39 27.41 -16.82
CA LYS A 43 18.87 26.14 -16.31
C LYS A 43 19.98 25.36 -15.62
N VAL A 44 19.89 25.19 -14.30
CA VAL A 44 20.83 24.38 -13.52
C VAL A 44 20.04 23.35 -12.73
N ALA A 45 20.26 22.06 -13.02
CA ALA A 45 19.70 20.97 -12.23
C ALA A 45 20.77 20.46 -11.27
N LYS A 46 20.66 20.79 -9.97
CA LYS A 46 21.48 20.18 -8.92
C LYS A 46 20.67 19.09 -8.24
N VAL A 47 21.14 17.85 -8.33
CA VAL A 47 20.59 16.74 -7.56
C VAL A 47 21.44 16.62 -6.30
N VAL A 48 20.87 17.01 -5.17
CA VAL A 48 21.53 16.86 -3.87
C VAL A 48 21.07 15.53 -3.29
N VAL A 49 21.84 14.48 -3.54
CA VAL A 49 21.68 13.20 -2.83
C VAL A 49 22.63 13.25 -1.65
N GLY A 50 22.10 13.64 -0.49
CA GLY A 50 22.82 13.52 0.78
C GLY A 50 22.46 12.20 1.46
N GLU A 51 23.39 11.65 2.23
CA GLU A 51 23.01 10.65 3.21
C GLU A 51 22.19 11.32 4.32
N PRO A 52 21.00 10.80 4.67
CA PRO A 52 20.27 11.30 5.82
C PRO A 52 21.08 11.09 7.10
N THR A 53 20.88 11.96 8.09
CA THR A 53 21.54 11.84 9.40
C THR A 53 21.22 10.48 10.04
N ALA A 54 22.13 9.99 10.89
CA ALA A 54 21.97 8.70 11.58
C ALA A 54 20.63 8.61 12.32
N ASP A 55 20.20 9.70 12.96
CA ASP A 55 18.93 9.80 13.69
C ASP A 55 17.72 9.60 12.78
N TYR A 56 17.75 10.20 11.59
CA TYR A 56 16.67 10.04 10.61
C TYR A 56 16.60 8.61 10.08
N LYS A 57 17.76 7.98 9.82
CA LYS A 57 17.83 6.57 9.42
C LYS A 57 17.22 5.67 10.51
N ALA A 58 17.57 5.88 11.77
CA ALA A 58 17.04 5.11 12.89
C ALA A 58 15.51 5.27 13.03
N LYS A 59 15.00 6.51 12.92
CA LYS A 59 13.56 6.78 12.97
C LYS A 59 12.79 6.07 11.84
N VAL A 60 13.29 6.15 10.62
CA VAL A 60 12.65 5.49 9.47
C VAL A 60 12.68 3.96 9.61
N GLN A 61 13.78 3.40 10.11
CA GLN A 61 13.87 1.96 10.38
C GLN A 61 12.88 1.50 11.45
N GLN A 62 12.69 2.29 12.52
CA GLN A 62 11.69 2.00 13.56
C GLN A 62 10.28 1.97 12.98
N LEU A 63 9.90 2.98 12.19
CA LEU A 63 8.60 3.03 11.50
C LEU A 63 8.39 1.82 10.58
N MET A 64 9.41 1.43 9.81
CA MET A 64 9.33 0.23 8.95
C MET A 64 9.14 -1.06 9.75
N ILE A 65 9.79 -1.17 10.91
CA ILE A 65 9.65 -2.33 11.79
C ILE A 65 8.23 -2.38 12.38
N GLU A 66 7.68 -1.25 12.80
CA GLU A 66 6.31 -1.13 13.31
C GLU A 66 5.29 -1.54 12.24
N GLU A 67 5.38 -0.98 11.03
CA GLU A 67 4.49 -1.37 9.92
C GLU A 67 4.57 -2.87 9.60
N LYS A 68 5.77 -3.45 9.64
CA LYS A 68 5.95 -4.90 9.42
C LYS A 68 5.32 -5.72 10.54
N LYS A 69 5.46 -5.29 11.80
CA LYS A 69 4.81 -5.94 12.95
C LYS A 69 3.30 -5.88 12.83
N GLU A 70 2.73 -4.74 12.47
CA GLU A 70 1.28 -4.61 12.27
C GLU A 70 0.76 -5.51 11.14
N LYS A 71 1.44 -5.53 9.99
CA LYS A 71 1.06 -6.40 8.87
C LYS A 71 1.11 -7.88 9.23
N THR A 72 2.17 -8.32 9.90
CA THR A 72 2.31 -9.73 10.32
C THR A 72 1.29 -10.12 11.38
N LEU A 73 0.95 -9.24 12.33
CA LEU A 73 -0.11 -9.48 13.31
C LEU A 73 -1.49 -9.54 12.64
N ALA A 74 -1.76 -8.66 11.68
CA ALA A 74 -3.00 -8.67 10.90
C ALA A 74 -3.15 -9.97 10.08
N GLU A 75 -2.08 -10.41 9.42
CA GLU A 75 -2.07 -11.68 8.68
C GLU A 75 -2.27 -12.89 9.59
N ARG A 76 -1.61 -12.91 10.77
CA ARG A 76 -1.80 -13.99 11.75
C ARG A 76 -3.24 -14.03 12.27
N LYS A 77 -3.83 -12.88 12.57
CA LYS A 77 -5.24 -12.78 13.00
C LYS A 77 -6.20 -13.27 11.91
N LYS A 78 -5.98 -12.89 10.65
CA LYS A 78 -6.78 -13.39 9.51
C LYS A 78 -6.68 -14.90 9.38
N LYS A 79 -5.47 -15.46 9.39
CA LYS A 79 -5.26 -16.92 9.32
C LYS A 79 -5.91 -17.67 10.49
N ALA A 80 -5.83 -17.13 11.70
CA ALA A 80 -6.48 -17.71 12.87
C ALA A 80 -8.02 -17.69 12.73
N ALA A 81 -8.60 -16.57 12.30
CA ALA A 81 -10.03 -16.45 12.06
C ALA A 81 -10.53 -17.39 10.96
N GLU A 82 -9.76 -17.55 9.88
CA GLU A 82 -10.06 -18.49 8.79
C GLU A 82 -10.01 -19.94 9.28
N ALA A 83 -9.02 -20.31 10.10
CA ALA A 83 -8.90 -21.65 10.66
C ALA A 83 -10.07 -21.98 11.61
N VAL A 84 -10.47 -21.03 12.46
CA VAL A 84 -11.64 -21.19 13.35
C VAL A 84 -12.92 -21.33 12.53
N ARG A 85 -13.09 -20.49 11.48
CA ARG A 85 -14.26 -20.57 10.60
C ARG A 85 -14.31 -21.89 9.84
N ALA A 86 -13.18 -22.40 9.35
CA ALA A 86 -13.09 -23.68 8.67
C ALA A 86 -13.52 -24.84 9.61
N ARG A 87 -13.01 -24.85 10.85
CA ARG A 87 -13.40 -25.85 11.87
C ARG A 87 -14.90 -25.83 12.17
N LEU A 88 -15.48 -24.63 12.38
CA LEU A 88 -16.92 -24.49 12.64
C LEU A 88 -17.78 -24.95 11.45
N LEU A 89 -17.34 -24.69 10.21
CA LEU A 89 -18.03 -25.15 9.01
C LEU A 89 -17.95 -26.66 8.85
N GLU A 90 -16.81 -27.29 9.16
CA GLU A 90 -16.69 -28.75 9.17
C GLU A 90 -17.59 -29.40 10.22
N GLU A 91 -17.59 -28.88 11.45
CA GLU A 91 -18.46 -29.40 12.51
C GLU A 91 -19.94 -29.28 12.15
N ARG A 92 -20.33 -28.14 11.55
CA ARG A 92 -21.70 -27.94 11.08
C ARG A 92 -22.07 -28.91 9.96
N LYS A 93 -21.17 -29.14 9.00
CA LYS A 93 -21.38 -30.13 7.93
C LYS A 93 -21.55 -31.54 8.49
N LYS A 94 -20.71 -31.96 9.45
CA LYS A 94 -20.80 -33.28 10.10
C LYS A 94 -22.12 -33.46 10.85
N LYS A 95 -22.57 -32.43 11.58
CA LYS A 95 -23.87 -32.45 12.29
C LYS A 95 -25.07 -32.52 11.34
N VAL A 96 -25.02 -31.83 10.21
CA VAL A 96 -26.10 -31.89 9.21
C VAL A 96 -26.13 -33.25 8.51
N ALA A 97 -24.95 -33.83 8.20
CA ALA A 97 -24.87 -35.16 7.60
C ALA A 97 -25.40 -36.26 8.53
N SER A 98 -25.04 -36.22 9.83
CA SER A 98 -25.53 -37.21 10.79
C SER A 98 -27.03 -37.07 11.08
N MET A 99 -27.58 -35.85 11.04
CA MET A 99 -29.03 -35.65 11.15
C MET A 99 -29.79 -36.13 9.91
N LYS A 100 -29.20 -36.03 8.71
CA LYS A 100 -29.81 -36.57 7.48
C LYS A 100 -29.84 -38.09 7.48
N GLN A 101 -28.72 -38.73 7.84
CA GLN A 101 -28.66 -40.20 7.93
C GLN A 101 -29.62 -40.78 8.96
N LYS A 102 -29.84 -40.09 10.09
CA LYS A 102 -30.83 -40.51 11.08
C LYS A 102 -32.27 -40.41 10.58
N LYS A 103 -32.58 -39.36 9.81
CA LYS A 103 -33.93 -39.18 9.21
C LYS A 103 -34.20 -40.16 8.09
N GLU A 104 -33.21 -40.48 7.27
CA GLU A 104 -33.35 -41.47 6.20
C GLU A 104 -33.50 -42.90 6.76
N GLY A 105 -32.81 -43.23 7.86
CA GLY A 105 -33.02 -44.52 8.55
C GLY A 105 -34.40 -44.66 9.20
N GLU A 106 -34.93 -43.59 9.81
CA GLU A 106 -36.30 -43.60 10.36
C GLU A 106 -37.38 -43.65 9.26
N GLU A 107 -37.12 -43.11 8.06
CA GLU A 107 -38.03 -43.21 6.91
C GLU A 107 -37.98 -44.57 6.19
N GLU A 108 -36.88 -45.32 6.28
CA GLU A 108 -36.79 -46.70 5.79
C GLU A 108 -37.45 -47.69 6.75
N GLU A 109 -37.26 -47.54 8.07
CA GLU A 109 -37.96 -48.38 9.07
C GLU A 109 -39.48 -48.15 9.07
N ALA A 110 -39.95 -46.92 8.81
CA ALA A 110 -41.39 -46.62 8.70
C ALA A 110 -42.04 -47.06 7.38
N LYS A 111 -41.27 -47.59 6.42
CA LYS A 111 -41.78 -48.16 5.16
C LYS A 111 -41.73 -49.69 5.11
N GLU A 112 -41.08 -50.34 6.09
CA GLU A 112 -41.03 -51.80 6.22
C GLU A 112 -42.01 -52.38 7.26
N GLU A 113 -42.74 -51.54 8.04
CA GLU A 113 -43.97 -51.92 8.79
C GLU A 113 -45.25 -51.65 7.97
#